data_AF-A0A150QGI8-F1
#
_entry.id   AF-A0A150QGI8-F1
#
_cell.length_a   1.000
_cell.length_b   1.000
_cell.length_c   1.000
_cell.angle_alpha   90.00
_cell.angle_beta   90.00
_cell.angle_gamma   90.00
#
_symmetry.space_group_name_H-M   'P 1'
#
loop_
_entity.id
_entity.type
_entity.pdbx_description
1 polymer ?
#
loop_
_entity_poly.entity_id
_entity_poly.type
_entity_poly.pdbx_seq_one_letter_code
_entity_poly.pdbx_strand_id
1 'polypeptide(L)'
;MRDRFELRAQNPVASCLIRQLIVPRIYIDADWPGMADGLVDVLAIDRDGKGDAHIVQIRTKAADALALVPGLLKARAPFRWIAFLRGTEDEAAALALISQETLYPPDTAGRVGVIDVVKMAGDDLGANVRTKAERFPTPTYDLAASFSASHEAKIQYPG
;
A
#
# COMPACT_ATOMS: atom_id res chain seq x y z
N MET A 1 -6.16 18.64 -0.90
CA MET A 1 -4.73 18.92 -1.17
C MET A 1 -3.94 17.90 -0.36
N ARG A 2 -3.18 17.02 -1.01
CA ARG A 2 -2.36 16.02 -0.31
C ARG A 2 -1.27 16.69 0.51
N ASP A 3 -0.98 16.14 1.67
CA ASP A 3 0.06 16.65 2.56
C ASP A 3 1.45 16.45 1.92
N ARG A 4 2.38 17.38 2.16
CA ARG A 4 3.78 17.27 1.72
C ARG A 4 4.43 15.99 2.25
N PHE A 5 4.05 15.55 3.45
CA PHE A 5 4.53 14.27 4.00
C PHE A 5 4.13 13.08 3.10
N GLU A 6 2.85 12.98 2.74
CA GLU A 6 2.30 11.86 1.99
C GLU A 6 3.01 11.68 0.64
N LEU A 7 3.26 12.79 -0.06
CA LEU A 7 4.04 12.80 -1.31
C LEU A 7 5.49 12.32 -1.10
N ARG A 8 6.16 12.77 -0.03
CA ARG A 8 7.53 12.35 0.27
C ARG A 8 7.63 10.88 0.69
N ALA A 9 6.58 10.34 1.29
CA ALA A 9 6.53 8.98 1.81
C ALA A 9 6.36 7.91 0.70
N GLN A 10 5.90 8.28 -0.49
CA GLN A 10 5.72 7.37 -1.64
C GLN A 10 7.00 6.60 -1.99
N ASN A 11 8.15 7.28 -2.11
CA ASN A 11 9.42 6.64 -2.49
C ASN A 11 9.95 5.67 -1.40
N PRO A 12 9.98 6.02 -0.10
CA PRO A 12 10.29 5.08 0.98
C PRO A 12 9.38 3.85 1.01
N VAL A 13 8.07 4.04 0.86
CA VAL A 13 7.08 2.96 0.82
C VAL A 13 7.32 2.03 -0.37
N ALA A 14 7.53 2.59 -1.56
CA ALA A 14 7.91 1.82 -2.75
C ALA A 14 9.19 1.01 -2.53
N SER A 15 10.21 1.63 -1.93
CA SER A 15 11.47 0.95 -1.60
C SER A 15 11.28 -0.18 -0.58
N CYS A 16 10.34 -0.03 0.36
CA CYS A 16 9.96 -1.06 1.31
C CYS A 16 9.34 -2.29 0.61
N LEU A 17 8.46 -2.06 -0.37
CA LEU A 17 7.85 -3.13 -1.17
C LEU A 17 8.86 -3.79 -2.11
N ILE A 18 9.71 -3.01 -2.77
CA ILE A 18 10.77 -3.52 -3.66
C ILE A 18 11.63 -4.59 -2.97
N ARG A 19 11.96 -4.40 -1.70
CA ARG A 19 12.78 -5.35 -0.92
C ARG A 19 12.06 -6.68 -0.62
N GLN A 20 10.76 -6.76 -0.85
CA GLN A 20 9.92 -7.90 -0.53
C GLN A 20 9.39 -8.63 -1.78
N LEU A 21 9.43 -7.99 -2.94
CA LEU A 21 8.81 -8.46 -4.17
C LEU A 21 9.85 -8.87 -5.22
N ILE A 22 9.45 -9.72 -6.15
CA ILE A 22 10.29 -10.26 -7.21
C ILE A 22 10.13 -9.36 -8.44
N VAL A 23 11.09 -8.45 -8.63
CA VAL A 23 11.13 -7.49 -9.76
C VAL A 23 9.79 -6.75 -9.98
N PRO A 24 9.28 -6.02 -8.98
CA PRO A 24 8.01 -5.32 -9.13
C PRO A 24 8.15 -4.11 -10.07
N ARG A 25 7.08 -3.81 -10.81
CA ARG A 25 6.86 -2.49 -11.42
C ARG A 25 6.17 -1.58 -10.42
N ILE A 26 6.71 -0.38 -10.22
CA ILE A 26 6.16 0.60 -9.28
C ILE A 26 5.51 1.75 -10.04
N TYR A 27 4.29 2.08 -9.66
CA TYR A 27 3.52 3.21 -10.13
C TYR A 27 3.18 4.09 -8.92
N ILE A 28 3.24 5.41 -9.11
CA ILE A 28 2.95 6.40 -8.07
C ILE A 28 1.71 7.17 -8.51
N ASP A 29 0.80 7.45 -7.58
CA ASP A 29 -0.48 8.11 -7.89
C ASP A 29 -1.25 7.39 -9.00
N ALA A 30 -1.29 6.06 -8.90
CA ALA A 30 -1.85 5.19 -9.92
C ALA A 30 -3.37 5.16 -9.87
N ASP A 31 -4.02 5.23 -11.04
CA ASP A 31 -5.46 5.07 -11.20
C ASP A 31 -5.82 3.58 -11.34
N TRP A 32 -5.69 2.83 -10.24
CA TRP A 32 -5.98 1.40 -10.21
C TRP A 32 -7.48 1.11 -10.37
N PRO A 33 -7.90 0.45 -11.46
CA PRO A 33 -9.32 0.17 -11.75
C PRO A 33 -9.99 -0.79 -10.76
N GLY A 34 -9.23 -1.40 -9.85
CA GLY A 34 -9.78 -2.23 -8.77
C GLY A 34 -10.22 -1.44 -7.53
N MET A 35 -10.13 -0.11 -7.54
CA MET A 35 -10.63 0.78 -6.48
C MET A 35 -11.82 1.59 -6.99
N ALA A 36 -12.78 1.90 -6.10
CA ALA A 36 -13.96 2.70 -6.47
C ALA A 36 -13.58 4.12 -6.93
N ASP A 37 -12.61 4.75 -6.24
CA ASP A 37 -12.12 6.09 -6.57
C ASP A 37 -10.88 6.05 -7.47
N GLY A 38 -10.43 4.86 -7.87
CA GLY A 38 -9.28 4.63 -8.76
C GLY A 38 -7.90 4.92 -8.14
N LEU A 39 -7.76 6.02 -7.40
CA LEU A 39 -6.46 6.53 -6.99
C LEU A 39 -5.83 5.78 -5.81
N VAL A 40 -4.61 5.28 -6.02
CA VAL A 40 -3.73 4.72 -4.97
C VAL A 40 -2.39 5.44 -4.96
N ASP A 41 -1.83 5.66 -3.77
CA ASP A 41 -0.61 6.47 -3.64
C ASP A 41 0.62 5.73 -4.17
N VAL A 42 0.68 4.42 -3.93
CA VAL A 42 1.69 3.52 -4.51
C VAL A 42 0.99 2.24 -4.97
N LEU A 43 1.27 1.83 -6.20
CA LEU A 43 0.92 0.53 -6.74
C LEU A 43 2.21 -0.20 -7.10
N ALA A 44 2.42 -1.38 -6.53
CA ALA A 44 3.46 -2.29 -6.98
C ALA A 44 2.81 -3.52 -7.61
N ILE A 45 3.23 -3.89 -8.81
CA ILE A 45 2.79 -5.13 -9.46
C ILE A 45 3.99 -6.04 -9.59
N ASP A 46 3.93 -7.18 -8.90
CA ASP A 46 5.02 -8.16 -8.81
C ASP A 46 5.32 -8.82 -10.17
N ARG A 47 6.46 -9.53 -10.28
CA ARG A 47 6.85 -10.32 -11.47
C ARG A 47 6.75 -9.55 -12.78
N ASP A 48 7.41 -8.38 -12.83
CA ASP A 48 7.44 -7.49 -13.99
C ASP A 48 6.05 -7.11 -14.53
N GLY A 49 5.13 -6.74 -13.63
CA GLY A 49 3.81 -6.24 -14.03
C GLY A 49 2.75 -7.31 -14.33
N LYS A 50 3.04 -8.59 -14.07
CA LYS A 50 2.13 -9.72 -14.35
C LYS A 50 1.68 -10.48 -13.11
N GLY A 51 2.30 -10.20 -11.97
CA GLY A 51 2.05 -10.87 -10.69
C GLY A 51 0.91 -10.25 -9.89
N ASP A 52 0.96 -10.48 -8.58
CA ASP A 52 -0.02 -9.92 -7.66
C ASP A 52 0.18 -8.39 -7.52
N ALA A 53 -0.93 -7.67 -7.48
CA ALA A 53 -0.94 -6.23 -7.25
C ALA A 53 -0.92 -5.92 -5.73
N HIS A 54 -0.09 -4.95 -5.36
CA HIS A 54 0.06 -4.40 -4.02
C HIS A 54 -0.34 -2.93 -4.06
N ILE A 55 -1.51 -2.60 -3.50
CA ILE A 55 -1.97 -1.21 -3.40
C ILE A 55 -1.66 -0.62 -2.02
N VAL A 56 -1.17 0.62 -1.98
CA VAL A 56 -0.88 1.33 -0.73
C VAL A 56 -1.60 2.67 -0.71
N GLN A 57 -2.25 2.95 0.41
CA GLN A 57 -2.73 4.29 0.78
C GLN A 57 -1.88 4.85 1.90
N ILE A 58 -1.41 6.08 1.74
CA ILE A 58 -0.52 6.78 2.66
C ILE A 58 -1.27 7.95 3.27
N ARG A 59 -1.32 8.03 4.60
CA ARG A 59 -1.82 9.21 5.31
C ARG A 59 -0.82 9.67 6.36
N THR A 60 -0.78 10.96 6.66
CA THR A 60 0.12 11.46 7.70
C THR A 60 -0.17 10.86 9.06
N LYS A 61 -1.46 10.77 9.45
CA LYS A 61 -1.88 10.24 10.75
C LYS A 61 -2.35 8.79 10.66
N ALA A 62 -2.07 8.01 11.70
CA ALA A 62 -2.52 6.63 11.81
C ALA A 62 -4.06 6.49 11.77
N ALA A 63 -4.79 7.36 12.47
CA ALA A 63 -6.26 7.34 12.46
C ALA A 63 -6.84 7.55 11.05
N ASP A 64 -6.28 8.48 10.29
CA ASP A 64 -6.70 8.75 8.90
C ASP A 64 -6.39 7.57 7.98
N ALA A 65 -5.25 6.90 8.19
CA ALA A 65 -4.90 5.69 7.46
C ALA A 65 -5.85 4.52 7.78
N LEU A 66 -6.16 4.30 9.06
CA LEU A 66 -7.11 3.27 9.51
C LEU A 66 -8.52 3.50 8.96
N ALA A 67 -8.94 4.76 8.85
CA ALA A 67 -10.25 5.11 8.29
C ALA A 67 -10.42 4.67 6.81
N LEU A 68 -9.32 4.40 6.09
CA LEU A 68 -9.36 3.90 4.71
C LEU A 68 -9.55 2.38 4.62
N VAL A 69 -9.31 1.65 5.71
CA VAL A 69 -9.34 0.18 5.71
C VAL A 69 -10.67 -0.38 5.22
N PRO A 70 -11.86 0.12 5.62
CA PRO A 70 -13.13 -0.37 5.09
C PRO A 70 -13.26 -0.27 3.56
N GLY A 71 -12.68 0.78 2.96
CA GLY A 71 -12.63 0.94 1.50
C GLY A 71 -11.66 -0.05 0.86
N LEU A 72 -10.46 -0.18 1.43
CA LEU A 72 -9.46 -1.15 0.99
C LEU A 72 -9.97 -2.59 1.10
N LEU A 73 -10.77 -2.93 2.11
CA LEU A 73 -11.35 -4.27 2.25
C LEU A 73 -12.26 -4.66 1.06
N LYS A 74 -12.78 -3.69 0.32
CA LYS A 74 -13.60 -3.90 -0.89
C LYS A 74 -12.78 -3.85 -2.18
N ALA A 75 -11.51 -3.48 -2.12
CA ALA A 75 -10.66 -3.29 -3.29
C ALA A 75 -10.39 -4.60 -4.03
N ARG A 76 -10.39 -4.54 -5.36
CA ARG A 76 -9.97 -5.66 -6.21
C ARG A 76 -8.43 -5.65 -6.36
N ALA A 77 -7.74 -6.04 -5.30
CA ALA A 77 -6.29 -6.21 -5.24
C ALA A 77 -5.90 -7.34 -4.25
N PRO A 78 -4.95 -8.24 -4.57
CA PRO A 78 -4.55 -9.33 -3.69
C PRO A 78 -3.83 -8.87 -2.43
N PHE A 79 -3.02 -7.82 -2.50
CA PHE A 79 -2.33 -7.25 -1.35
C PHE A 79 -2.68 -5.78 -1.20
N ARG A 80 -2.99 -5.41 0.03
CA ARG A 80 -3.56 -4.10 0.37
C ARG A 80 -2.86 -3.59 1.61
N TRP A 81 -2.51 -2.31 1.58
CA TRP A 81 -1.65 -1.73 2.61
C TRP A 81 -2.15 -0.35 2.98
N ILE A 82 -2.02 -0.03 4.26
CA ILE A 82 -2.00 1.34 4.74
C ILE A 82 -0.59 1.71 5.20
N ALA A 83 -0.22 2.96 5.04
CA ALA A 83 1.03 3.50 5.57
C ALA A 83 0.80 4.85 6.23
N PHE A 84 1.55 5.12 7.30
CA PHE A 84 1.48 6.38 8.02
C PHE A 84 2.77 6.69 8.78
N LEU A 85 2.91 7.94 9.24
CA LEU A 85 4.06 8.36 10.04
C LEU A 85 3.99 7.71 11.43
N ARG A 86 5.00 6.93 11.79
CA ARG A 86 5.12 6.34 13.13
C ARG A 86 5.16 7.43 14.20
N GLY A 87 4.44 7.23 15.30
CA GLY A 87 4.31 8.17 16.40
C GLY A 87 3.14 9.15 16.22
N THR A 88 2.27 8.93 15.24
CA THR A 88 1.04 9.72 15.04
C THR A 88 -0.22 8.98 15.51
N GLU A 89 -0.05 7.81 16.11
CA GLU A 89 -1.12 7.05 16.74
C GLU A 89 -1.67 7.79 17.96
N ASP A 90 -2.97 8.09 17.96
CA ASP A 90 -3.70 8.35 19.19
C ASP A 90 -4.04 7.03 19.90
N GLU A 91 -4.64 7.11 21.09
CA GLU A 91 -4.97 5.93 21.90
C GLU A 91 -5.87 4.93 21.15
N ALA A 92 -6.86 5.43 20.41
CA ALA A 92 -7.79 4.59 19.65
C ALA A 92 -7.09 3.89 18.47
N ALA A 93 -6.28 4.63 17.71
CA ALA A 93 -5.50 4.07 16.61
C ALA A 93 -4.47 3.05 17.11
N ALA A 94 -3.79 3.33 18.22
CA ALA A 94 -2.85 2.41 18.83
C ALA A 94 -3.53 1.09 19.23
N LEU A 95 -4.70 1.16 19.88
CA LEU A 95 -5.47 -0.02 20.26
C LEU A 95 -5.93 -0.82 19.03
N ALA A 96 -6.44 -0.15 18.00
CA ALA A 96 -6.87 -0.80 16.76
C ALA A 96 -5.71 -1.49 16.01
N LEU A 97 -4.51 -0.90 16.03
CA LEU A 97 -3.31 -1.50 15.43
C LEU A 97 -2.78 -2.69 16.24
N ILE A 98 -2.96 -2.68 17.56
CA ILE A 98 -2.61 -3.80 18.44
C ILE A 98 -3.57 -4.96 18.24
N SER A 99 -4.89 -4.70 18.25
CA SER A 99 -5.89 -5.75 18.06
C SER A 99 -5.88 -6.32 16.64
N GLN A 100 -5.55 -5.48 15.65
CA GLN A 100 -5.59 -5.80 14.22
C GLN A 100 -6.96 -6.21 13.67
N GLU A 101 -8.01 -6.26 14.51
CA GLU A 101 -9.36 -6.71 14.12
C GLU A 101 -9.88 -5.92 12.91
N THR A 102 -9.60 -4.61 12.89
CA THR A 102 -10.01 -3.72 11.79
C THR A 102 -9.34 -4.05 10.46
N LEU A 103 -8.18 -4.71 10.47
CA LEU A 103 -7.39 -5.03 9.27
C LEU A 103 -7.87 -6.28 8.55
N TYR A 104 -8.73 -7.07 9.20
CA TYR A 104 -9.32 -8.27 8.62
C TYR A 104 -10.70 -7.95 8.02
N PRO A 105 -11.06 -8.59 6.89
CA PRO A 105 -12.44 -8.65 6.46
C PRO A 105 -13.25 -9.56 7.40
N PRO A 106 -14.57 -9.35 7.53
CA PRO A 106 -15.42 -10.20 8.38
C PRO A 106 -15.55 -11.64 7.85
N ASP A 107 -15.61 -11.82 6.54
CA ASP A 107 -16.09 -13.08 5.92
C ASP A 107 -15.12 -13.74 4.93
N THR A 108 -13.89 -13.23 4.79
CA THR A 108 -12.94 -13.74 3.77
C THR A 108 -11.53 -13.87 4.31
N ALA A 109 -10.68 -14.63 3.62
CA ALA A 109 -9.26 -14.69 3.95
C ALA A 109 -8.52 -13.43 3.48
N GLY A 110 -7.43 -13.07 4.18
CA GLY A 110 -6.58 -11.92 3.87
C GLY A 110 -6.54 -10.90 4.99
N ARG A 111 -5.53 -10.03 4.95
CA ARG A 111 -5.32 -8.98 5.95
C ARG A 111 -4.67 -7.78 5.29
N VAL A 112 -5.17 -6.58 5.59
CA VAL A 112 -4.51 -5.33 5.20
C VAL A 112 -3.19 -5.20 5.97
N GLY A 113 -2.09 -5.03 5.26
CA GLY A 113 -0.78 -4.80 5.87
C GLY A 113 -0.59 -3.36 6.33
N VAL A 114 0.36 -3.16 7.24
CA VAL A 114 0.70 -1.84 7.80
C VAL A 114 2.18 -1.57 7.57
N ILE A 115 2.48 -0.41 6.99
CA ILE A 115 3.83 0.10 6.79
C ILE A 115 4.01 1.35 7.64
N ASP A 116 4.98 1.31 8.55
CA ASP A 116 5.41 2.49 9.28
C ASP A 116 6.38 3.30 8.43
N VAL A 117 6.07 4.57 8.20
CA VAL A 117 7.03 5.55 7.71
C VAL A 117 7.72 6.19 8.91
N VAL A 118 9.04 6.26 8.89
CA VAL A 118 9.86 6.78 10.00
C VAL A 118 10.71 7.94 9.52
N LYS A 119 10.87 8.97 10.36
CA LYS A 119 11.86 10.02 10.10
C LYS A 119 13.26 9.50 10.44
N MET A 120 14.20 9.71 9.54
CA MET A 120 15.60 9.37 9.68
C MET A 120 16.43 10.63 9.95
N ALA A 121 17.72 10.46 10.24
CA ALA A 121 18.64 11.58 10.34
C ALA A 121 18.63 12.40 9.04
N GLY A 122 18.73 13.73 9.15
CA GLY A 122 18.73 14.62 7.98
C GLY A 122 17.35 14.91 7.39
N ASP A 123 16.25 14.62 8.10
CA ASP A 123 14.86 14.77 7.62
C ASP A 123 14.48 13.82 6.48
N ASP A 124 15.30 12.80 6.20
CA ASP A 124 14.94 11.73 5.28
C ASP A 124 13.83 10.84 5.86
N LEU A 125 13.16 10.10 4.98
CA LEU A 125 12.11 9.16 5.36
C LEU A 125 12.53 7.72 5.05
N GLY A 126 12.32 6.83 6.00
CA GLY A 126 12.39 5.38 5.83
C GLY A 126 10.99 4.76 5.91
N ALA A 127 10.86 3.52 5.47
CA ALA A 127 9.61 2.76 5.64
C ALA A 127 9.90 1.30 5.99
N ASN A 128 9.13 0.75 6.94
CA ASN A 128 9.27 -0.62 7.42
C ASN A 128 7.89 -1.27 7.56
N VAL A 129 7.79 -2.55 7.24
CA VAL A 129 6.57 -3.31 7.50
C VAL A 129 6.40 -3.50 9.01
N ARG A 130 5.31 -2.97 9.54
CA ARG A 130 4.85 -3.24 10.91
C ARG A 130 4.05 -4.52 10.97
N THR A 131 3.11 -4.67 10.05
CA THR A 131 2.25 -5.85 9.93
C THR A 131 2.25 -6.31 8.48
N LYS A 132 2.64 -7.57 8.23
CA LYS A 132 2.62 -8.13 6.88
C LYS A 132 1.18 -8.23 6.36
N ALA A 133 0.95 -7.79 5.12
CA ALA A 133 -0.32 -8.08 4.45
C ALA A 133 -0.44 -9.58 4.18
N GLU A 134 -1.66 -10.08 4.19
CA GLU A 134 -2.00 -11.43 3.76
C GLU A 134 -2.82 -11.36 2.48
N ARG A 135 -2.61 -12.33 1.60
CA ARG A 135 -3.19 -12.34 0.26
C ARG A 135 -4.71 -12.52 0.35
N PHE A 136 -5.46 -11.56 -0.16
CA PHE A 136 -6.89 -11.69 -0.40
C PHE A 136 -7.13 -12.60 -1.63
N PRO A 137 -8.16 -13.46 -1.60
CA PRO A 137 -8.47 -14.41 -2.68
C PRO A 137 -9.14 -13.71 -3.88
N THR A 138 -8.51 -12.66 -4.41
CA THR A 138 -9.06 -11.85 -5.51
C THR A 138 -8.23 -12.06 -6.78
N PRO A 139 -8.82 -12.63 -7.87
CA PRO A 139 -8.11 -12.78 -9.14
C PRO A 139 -7.98 -11.42 -9.83
N THR A 140 -6.73 -10.99 -10.05
CA THR A 140 -6.40 -9.67 -10.63
C THR A 140 -5.33 -9.72 -11.71
N TYR A 141 -4.88 -10.91 -12.13
CA TYR A 141 -3.79 -11.03 -13.10
C TYR A 141 -4.07 -10.30 -14.42
N ASP A 142 -5.28 -10.45 -14.97
CA ASP A 142 -5.68 -9.76 -16.20
C ASP A 142 -5.69 -8.23 -16.01
N LEU A 143 -6.10 -7.78 -14.83
CA LEU A 143 -6.14 -6.37 -14.48
C LEU A 143 -4.73 -5.79 -14.34
N ALA A 144 -3.84 -6.53 -13.68
CA ALA A 144 -2.45 -6.18 -13.46
C ALA A 144 -1.67 -6.11 -14.78
N ALA A 145 -1.85 -7.10 -15.65
CA ALA A 145 -1.23 -7.15 -16.97
C ALA A 145 -1.74 -6.01 -17.87
N SER A 146 -3.05 -5.78 -17.90
CA SER A 146 -3.66 -4.69 -18.68
C SER A 146 -3.17 -3.32 -18.20
N PHE A 147 -3.16 -3.10 -16.90
CA PHE A 147 -2.65 -1.85 -16.31
C PHE A 147 -1.17 -1.63 -16.66
N SER A 148 -0.34 -2.66 -16.51
CA SER A 148 1.10 -2.57 -16.79
C SER A 148 1.44 -2.41 -18.27
N ALA A 149 0.53 -2.78 -19.18
CA ALA A 149 0.71 -2.59 -20.62
C ALA A 149 0.33 -1.17 -21.07
N SER A 150 -0.58 -0.51 -20.36
CA SER A 150 -1.10 0.81 -20.72
C SER A 150 -0.47 1.97 -19.93
N HIS A 151 0.28 1.69 -18.86
CA HIS A 151 0.89 2.71 -18.00
C HIS A 151 2.41 2.56 -17.93
N GLU A 152 3.10 3.69 -17.90
CA GLU A 152 4.53 3.74 -17.67
C GLU A 152 4.83 3.61 -16.18
N ALA A 153 5.70 2.66 -15.81
CA ALA A 153 6.12 2.48 -14.43
C ALA A 153 7.19 3.52 -14.07
N LYS A 154 7.06 4.14 -12.89
CA LYS A 154 8.10 5.05 -12.36
C LYS A 154 9.40 4.31 -12.05
N ILE A 155 9.29 3.06 -11.61
CA ILE A 155 10.43 2.17 -11.39
C ILE A 155 10.14 0.85 -12.10
N GLN A 156 11.06 0.47 -12.98
CA GLN A 156 11.07 -0.81 -13.69
C GLN A 156 12.51 -1.33 -13.71
N TYR A 157 12.67 -2.64 -13.53
CA TYR A 157 13.96 -3.30 -13.69
C TYR A 157 14.10 -3.77 -15.14
N PRO A 158 15.23 -3.52 -15.82
CA PRO A 158 15.47 -4.13 -17.13
C PRO A 158 15.53 -5.65 -16.97
N GLY A 159 14.76 -6.35 -17.80
CA GLY A 159 14.76 -7.81 -17.89
C GLY A 159 15.98 -8.36 -18.61
#